data_AF-A0A834XIY1-F1
#
_entry.id   AF-A0A834XIY1-F1
#
_cell.length_a   1.000
_cell.length_b   1.000
_cell.length_c   1.000
_cell.angle_alpha   90.00
_cell.angle_beta   90.00
_cell.angle_gamma   90.00
#
_symmetry.space_group_name_H-M   'P 1'
#
loop_
_entity.id
_entity.type
_entity.pdbx_description
1 polymer ?
#
loop_
_entity_poly.entity_id
_entity_poly.type
_entity_poly.pdbx_seq_one_letter_code
_entity_poly.pdbx_strand_id
1 'polypeptide(L)'
;MPIYFLNSKFENLQLIKNTNIMKNMMNSFDELIENEIREEKNKLTNINEEDNEITGFVPSPWASVGRLHSFKKYKKSGLPEKYKNEILNFNESLPLNFTIPKKIYPEILIVVDYNIYEKFEYNSTKAILYILTFWNSVDLKFRRLENPSFSLNIVGIIFASDENSLIYLLDNNDSNNEDELLEKCGIFWFKYNHIIPVDSYDIVITMTSSSLPNRKLGLSYHSGACHYDNGKKIMKKIGIIQDQGGYDGIQTAVETLARLFGSNYDDERIKERNCPFNDGFIMSNRHLTINSSDFSKCSLKDFQKFLNSNPSCLYNEPIIGNKIPRYLPGKLQNHDNQCKKIEGTKSCPVPSNHIFCQQLKCIEKGSKNNCKAMTAGAADGTLCEENSHCLHNRCIINE
;
A
#
# COMPACT_ATOMS: atom_id res chain seq x y z
N MET A 1 -7.11 29.09 -2.16
CA MET A 1 -6.32 27.92 -1.69
C MET A 1 -5.16 28.45 -0.85
N PRO A 2 -5.08 28.20 0.46
CA PRO A 2 -3.81 28.26 1.16
C PRO A 2 -3.14 26.89 1.04
N ILE A 3 -2.04 26.84 0.29
CA ILE A 3 -1.05 25.77 0.40
C ILE A 3 -0.30 26.05 1.69
N TYR A 4 -0.29 25.10 2.63
CA TYR A 4 0.48 25.25 3.86
C TYR A 4 1.94 24.92 3.59
N PHE A 5 2.71 25.94 3.19
CA PHE A 5 4.16 25.88 3.30
C PHE A 5 4.54 25.69 4.77
N LEU A 6 5.13 24.54 5.08
CA LEU A 6 5.73 24.30 6.38
C LEU A 6 7.01 25.16 6.48
N ASN A 7 7.26 25.71 7.67
CA ASN A 7 8.27 26.74 7.96
C ASN A 7 9.66 26.44 7.34
N SER A 8 10.46 27.49 7.12
CA SER A 8 11.70 27.64 6.31
C SER A 8 12.85 26.60 6.42
N LYS A 9 12.65 25.45 7.06
CA LYS A 9 13.48 24.24 6.96
C LYS A 9 12.79 23.10 6.20
N PHE A 10 11.62 23.36 5.61
CA PHE A 10 10.75 22.37 4.96
C PHE A 10 10.17 22.86 3.62
N GLU A 11 10.77 23.90 3.02
CA GLU A 11 10.28 24.58 1.80
C GLU A 11 10.14 23.64 0.59
N ASN A 12 10.89 22.53 0.58
CA ASN A 12 10.94 21.56 -0.50
C ASN A 12 10.03 20.32 -0.32
N LEU A 13 9.23 20.25 0.75
CA LEU A 13 8.33 19.10 1.02
C LEU A 13 6.86 19.53 1.04
N GLN A 14 6.12 19.12 0.01
CA GLN A 14 4.70 19.44 -0.14
C GLN A 14 3.83 18.37 0.53
N LEU A 15 3.33 18.65 1.73
CA LEU A 15 2.38 17.77 2.45
C LEU A 15 0.94 18.07 2.03
N ILE A 16 0.27 17.06 1.47
CA ILE A 16 -1.16 17.10 1.12
C ILE A 16 -1.92 16.25 2.13
N LYS A 17 -2.64 16.92 3.04
CA LYS A 17 -3.53 16.28 4.02
C LYS A 17 -4.88 15.97 3.40
N ASN A 18 -5.53 14.92 3.91
CA ASN A 18 -6.89 14.52 3.55
C ASN A 18 -7.91 15.64 3.87
N THR A 19 -8.21 16.45 2.86
CA THR A 19 -8.95 17.72 2.95
C THR A 19 -9.74 17.96 1.66
N ASN A 20 -10.53 19.05 1.60
CA ASN A 20 -11.29 19.46 0.41
C ASN A 20 -10.44 19.66 -0.86
N ILE A 21 -9.10 19.74 -0.76
CA ILE A 21 -8.21 19.78 -1.93
C ILE A 21 -8.23 18.44 -2.67
N MET A 22 -8.09 17.30 -1.99
CA MET A 22 -8.26 15.98 -2.63
C MET A 22 -9.65 15.84 -3.25
N LYS A 23 -10.71 16.34 -2.58
CA LYS A 23 -12.07 16.35 -3.13
C LYS A 23 -12.18 17.15 -4.43
N ASN A 24 -11.63 18.36 -4.49
CA ASN A 24 -11.69 19.18 -5.71
C ASN A 24 -10.86 18.58 -6.85
N MET A 25 -9.72 17.96 -6.53
CA MET A 25 -8.90 17.23 -7.51
C MET A 25 -9.62 15.96 -7.99
N MET A 26 -10.36 15.26 -7.14
CA MET A 26 -11.22 14.13 -7.50
C MET A 26 -12.43 14.53 -8.37
N ASN A 27 -13.08 15.66 -8.08
CA ASN A 27 -14.16 16.17 -8.94
C ASN A 27 -13.64 16.56 -10.33
N SER A 28 -12.46 17.18 -10.40
CA SER A 28 -11.74 17.43 -11.67
C SER A 28 -11.24 16.12 -12.31
N PHE A 29 -11.17 15.03 -11.55
CA PHE A 29 -10.69 13.74 -12.03
C PHE A 29 -11.80 12.91 -12.67
N ASP A 30 -13.03 12.96 -12.17
CA ASP A 30 -14.18 12.38 -12.86
C ASP A 30 -14.29 12.97 -14.28
N GLU A 31 -14.09 14.30 -14.42
CA GLU A 31 -14.04 15.00 -15.70
C GLU A 31 -12.81 14.61 -16.57
N LEU A 32 -11.63 14.40 -15.98
CA LEU A 32 -10.44 13.92 -16.72
C LEU A 32 -10.60 12.47 -17.20
N ILE A 33 -11.14 11.58 -16.36
CA ILE A 33 -11.44 10.20 -16.76
C ILE A 33 -12.55 10.17 -17.81
N GLU A 34 -13.59 10.99 -17.69
CA GLU A 34 -14.61 11.09 -18.73
C GLU A 34 -14.00 11.57 -20.05
N ASN A 35 -13.04 12.50 -20.02
CA ASN A 35 -12.34 12.95 -21.22
C ASN A 35 -11.36 11.91 -21.80
N GLU A 36 -10.57 11.20 -21.00
CA GLU A 36 -9.70 10.11 -21.49
C GLU A 36 -10.52 8.92 -22.02
N ILE A 37 -11.59 8.52 -21.31
CA ILE A 37 -12.56 7.52 -21.79
C ILE A 37 -13.26 8.01 -23.06
N ARG A 38 -13.54 9.31 -23.20
CA ARG A 38 -14.12 9.89 -24.42
C ARG A 38 -13.12 9.92 -25.57
N GLU A 39 -11.84 10.16 -25.33
CA GLU A 39 -10.80 10.04 -26.36
C GLU A 39 -10.57 8.60 -26.81
N GLU A 40 -10.58 7.62 -25.89
CA GLU A 40 -10.52 6.20 -26.26
C GLU A 40 -11.81 5.75 -26.95
N LYS A 41 -13.00 6.14 -26.45
CA LYS A 41 -14.27 5.90 -27.13
C LYS A 41 -14.29 6.53 -28.52
N ASN A 42 -13.82 7.77 -28.71
CA ASN A 42 -13.74 8.40 -30.03
C ASN A 42 -12.77 7.68 -30.99
N LYS A 43 -11.77 6.94 -30.48
CA LYS A 43 -10.92 6.04 -31.29
C LYS A 43 -11.65 4.73 -31.65
N LEU A 44 -12.57 4.27 -30.80
CA LEU A 44 -13.37 3.04 -30.98
C LEU A 44 -14.67 3.26 -31.78
N THR A 45 -15.34 4.41 -31.66
CA THR A 45 -16.57 4.75 -32.42
C THR A 45 -16.27 5.04 -33.88
N ASN A 46 -15.03 5.40 -34.21
CA ASN A 46 -14.54 5.42 -35.60
C ASN A 46 -14.42 4.01 -36.23
N ILE A 47 -14.78 2.94 -35.51
CA ILE A 47 -14.68 1.55 -36.01
C ILE A 47 -16.05 0.87 -36.18
N ASN A 48 -17.10 1.21 -35.42
CA ASN A 48 -18.46 0.69 -35.66
C ASN A 48 -19.56 1.68 -35.21
N GLU A 49 -20.28 2.26 -36.17
CA GLU A 49 -21.67 2.71 -35.99
C GLU A 49 -22.59 1.65 -36.61
N GLU A 50 -23.28 0.85 -35.79
CA GLU A 50 -24.59 0.26 -36.13
C GLU A 50 -25.28 -0.30 -34.86
N ASP A 51 -26.43 0.30 -34.54
CA ASP A 51 -27.60 -0.26 -33.86
C ASP A 51 -27.64 -0.67 -32.36
N ASN A 52 -28.26 0.25 -31.59
CA ASN A 52 -29.51 0.06 -30.83
C ASN A 52 -29.54 -0.17 -29.29
N GLU A 53 -30.61 0.44 -28.73
CA GLU A 53 -30.93 0.72 -27.33
C GLU A 53 -31.37 -0.50 -26.48
N ILE A 54 -31.40 -0.37 -25.14
CA ILE A 54 -32.62 -0.49 -24.30
C ILE A 54 -32.33 -0.12 -22.82
N THR A 55 -33.37 0.20 -22.03
CA THR A 55 -33.34 1.01 -20.80
C THR A 55 -33.87 0.32 -19.52
N GLY A 56 -33.48 0.85 -18.34
CA GLY A 56 -34.17 0.68 -17.04
C GLY A 56 -33.71 -0.52 -16.16
N PHE A 57 -33.93 -0.57 -14.84
CA PHE A 57 -34.56 0.37 -13.88
C PHE A 57 -34.15 0.02 -12.42
N VAL A 58 -34.34 0.90 -11.43
CA VAL A 58 -33.95 0.71 -10.00
C VAL A 58 -35.17 0.68 -9.07
N PRO A 59 -35.17 -0.17 -8.02
CA PRO A 59 -35.69 0.30 -6.72
C PRO A 59 -34.97 -0.24 -5.45
N SER A 60 -35.16 0.49 -4.35
CA SER A 60 -34.88 0.11 -2.94
C SER A 60 -35.89 0.88 -2.05
N PRO A 61 -35.87 0.87 -0.70
CA PRO A 61 -35.45 -0.11 0.32
C PRO A 61 -36.59 -0.37 1.37
N TRP A 62 -36.29 -0.85 2.60
CA TRP A 62 -36.84 -0.48 3.97
C TRP A 62 -36.39 -1.57 5.01
N ALA A 63 -35.64 -1.27 6.09
CA ALA A 63 -36.06 -0.96 7.49
C ALA A 63 -36.59 -2.17 8.34
N SER A 64 -36.36 -2.37 9.67
CA SER A 64 -35.48 -1.77 10.72
C SER A 64 -35.62 -2.54 12.09
N VAL A 65 -34.82 -2.16 13.14
CA VAL A 65 -34.99 -2.50 14.62
C VAL A 65 -34.53 -3.92 15.09
N GLY A 66 -33.97 -4.20 16.29
CA GLY A 66 -33.37 -3.40 17.38
C GLY A 66 -33.31 -4.09 18.80
N ARG A 67 -32.48 -3.53 19.73
CA ARG A 67 -32.47 -3.63 21.24
C ARG A 67 -31.85 -4.83 22.06
N LEU A 68 -30.71 -4.52 22.73
CA LEU A 68 -30.36 -4.62 24.19
C LEU A 68 -30.90 -5.72 25.14
N HIS A 69 -30.01 -6.31 25.98
CA HIS A 69 -30.01 -6.17 27.47
C HIS A 69 -28.75 -6.76 28.19
N SER A 70 -28.66 -6.64 29.54
CA SER A 70 -27.43 -6.74 30.37
C SER A 70 -27.65 -7.37 31.76
N PHE A 71 -26.68 -8.15 32.29
CA PHE A 71 -26.44 -8.47 33.72
C PHE A 71 -24.92 -8.73 33.93
N LYS A 72 -24.15 -8.17 34.89
CA LYS A 72 -24.20 -7.99 36.38
C LYS A 72 -23.59 -9.13 37.24
N LYS A 73 -22.29 -8.98 37.56
CA LYS A 73 -21.74 -8.75 38.93
C LYS A 73 -21.75 -9.88 39.99
N TYR A 74 -20.55 -10.28 40.46
CA TYR A 74 -20.30 -10.79 41.83
C TYR A 74 -19.03 -10.14 42.45
N LYS A 75 -18.85 -10.21 43.79
CA LYS A 75 -17.94 -9.34 44.57
C LYS A 75 -17.48 -10.00 45.89
N LYS A 76 -16.32 -9.55 46.42
CA LYS A 76 -15.68 -9.86 47.74
C LYS A 76 -14.97 -11.24 47.80
N SER A 77 -13.94 -11.47 48.61
CA SER A 77 -13.35 -10.74 49.75
C SER A 77 -11.80 -10.83 49.79
N GLY A 78 -11.10 -9.91 50.46
CA GLY A 78 -9.62 -9.86 50.53
C GLY A 78 -9.02 -9.87 51.94
N LEU A 79 -7.68 -9.85 52.05
CA LEU A 79 -6.83 -9.80 53.27
C LEU A 79 -5.33 -9.61 52.84
N PRO A 80 -4.32 -9.35 53.71
CA PRO A 80 -3.89 -7.98 54.03
C PRO A 80 -2.42 -7.62 53.69
N GLU A 81 -2.04 -6.40 54.09
CA GLU A 81 -0.94 -5.54 53.61
C GLU A 81 0.51 -5.92 54.00
N LYS A 82 0.84 -7.22 54.20
CA LYS A 82 2.18 -7.65 54.71
C LYS A 82 3.15 -8.22 53.67
N TYR A 83 2.73 -8.43 52.42
CA TYR A 83 3.60 -8.96 51.35
C TYR A 83 4.15 -7.86 50.43
N LYS A 84 4.48 -6.70 51.03
CA LYS A 84 5.34 -5.70 50.41
C LYS A 84 6.77 -6.26 50.34
N ASN A 85 7.42 -6.05 49.20
CA ASN A 85 8.86 -6.10 49.00
C ASN A 85 9.51 -7.48 49.18
N GLU A 86 9.70 -8.23 48.08
CA GLU A 86 11.00 -8.29 47.38
C GLU A 86 10.99 -9.34 46.27
N ILE A 87 11.46 -8.93 45.08
CA ILE A 87 11.98 -9.78 44.00
C ILE A 87 11.02 -10.89 43.51
N LEU A 88 10.23 -10.59 42.47
CA LEU A 88 10.08 -11.40 41.25
C LEU A 88 9.03 -10.76 40.31
N ASN A 89 9.17 -11.05 39.01
CA ASN A 89 8.23 -10.72 37.92
C ASN A 89 8.20 -9.27 37.41
N PHE A 90 9.11 -8.98 36.48
CA PHE A 90 8.77 -8.17 35.30
C PHE A 90 7.74 -8.94 34.44
N ASN A 91 6.49 -8.96 34.92
CA ASN A 91 5.32 -9.29 34.13
C ASN A 91 4.40 -8.07 34.20
N GLU A 92 4.56 -7.12 33.28
CA GLU A 92 3.41 -6.29 32.91
C GLU A 92 2.36 -7.26 32.36
N SER A 93 1.33 -7.50 33.16
CA SER A 93 0.21 -8.33 32.74
C SER A 93 -0.47 -7.63 31.57
N LEU A 94 -0.39 -8.27 30.40
CA LEU A 94 -1.31 -8.04 29.27
C LEU A 94 -2.71 -7.78 29.83
N PRO A 95 -3.39 -6.68 29.44
CA PRO A 95 -4.67 -6.33 30.03
C PRO A 95 -5.66 -7.49 29.88
N LEU A 96 -6.23 -7.90 31.03
CA LEU A 96 -7.20 -8.98 31.12
C LEU A 96 -8.32 -8.76 30.10
N ASN A 97 -8.44 -9.69 29.14
CA ASN A 97 -9.36 -9.67 28.01
C ASN A 97 -9.20 -8.49 27.04
N PHE A 98 -7.97 -8.16 26.62
CA PHE A 98 -7.80 -7.53 25.31
C PHE A 98 -8.36 -8.44 24.21
N THR A 99 -9.27 -7.91 23.40
CA THR A 99 -9.82 -8.58 22.22
C THR A 99 -9.42 -7.82 20.97
N ILE A 100 -8.81 -8.51 20.01
CA ILE A 100 -8.50 -7.93 18.69
C ILE A 100 -9.80 -7.41 18.07
N PRO A 101 -9.90 -6.12 17.68
CA PRO A 101 -11.09 -5.58 17.03
C PRO A 101 -11.38 -6.32 15.72
N LYS A 102 -12.66 -6.50 15.35
CA LYS A 102 -13.04 -7.19 14.09
C LYS A 102 -12.52 -6.52 12.81
N LYS A 103 -12.11 -5.26 12.91
CA LYS A 103 -11.56 -4.45 11.84
C LYS A 103 -10.45 -3.59 12.40
N ILE A 104 -9.36 -3.48 11.66
CA ILE A 104 -8.22 -2.60 11.98
C ILE A 104 -8.03 -1.57 10.87
N TYR A 105 -7.37 -0.46 11.21
CA TYR A 105 -7.35 0.76 10.41
C TYR A 105 -5.94 1.35 10.23
N PRO A 106 -4.95 0.65 9.63
CA PRO A 106 -3.60 1.18 9.49
C PRO A 106 -3.58 2.56 8.79
N GLU A 107 -3.09 3.57 9.51
CA GLU A 107 -2.93 4.94 9.05
C GLU A 107 -1.54 5.15 8.43
N ILE A 108 -1.47 5.22 7.10
CA ILE A 108 -0.23 5.25 6.33
C ILE A 108 0.07 6.67 5.87
N LEU A 109 1.25 7.18 6.23
CA LEU A 109 1.86 8.36 5.63
C LEU A 109 2.68 7.94 4.41
N ILE A 110 2.34 8.44 3.24
CA ILE A 110 3.05 8.14 1.99
C ILE A 110 4.04 9.28 1.70
N VAL A 111 5.27 8.92 1.39
CA VAL A 111 6.35 9.84 1.03
C VAL A 111 6.83 9.46 -0.35
N VAL A 112 6.81 10.39 -1.28
CA VAL A 112 7.20 10.19 -2.68
C VAL A 112 8.49 10.96 -2.91
N ASP A 113 9.53 10.27 -3.37
CA ASP A 113 10.80 10.90 -3.66
C ASP A 113 10.75 11.82 -4.89
N TYR A 114 11.84 12.58 -5.06
CA TYR A 114 12.00 13.53 -6.14
C TYR A 114 11.94 12.83 -7.51
N ASN A 115 12.57 11.66 -7.65
CA ASN A 115 12.65 10.95 -8.92
C ASN A 115 11.29 10.40 -9.40
N ILE A 116 10.43 9.91 -8.49
CA ILE A 116 9.05 9.56 -8.83
C ILE A 116 8.25 10.84 -9.14
N TYR A 117 8.42 11.93 -8.40
CA TYR A 117 7.67 13.16 -8.67
C TYR A 117 8.04 13.79 -10.03
N GLU A 118 9.33 13.75 -10.41
CA GLU A 118 9.84 14.12 -11.72
C GLU A 118 9.19 13.31 -12.84
N LYS A 119 9.01 12.00 -12.65
CA LYS A 119 8.30 11.13 -13.62
C LYS A 119 6.85 11.55 -13.86
N PHE A 120 6.27 12.37 -12.99
CA PHE A 120 4.94 12.99 -13.17
C PHE A 120 5.03 14.49 -13.49
N GLU A 121 6.18 14.96 -14.00
CA GLU A 121 6.42 16.34 -14.45
C GLU A 121 6.22 17.38 -13.34
N TYR A 122 6.43 16.98 -12.08
CA TYR A 122 6.11 17.76 -10.88
C TYR A 122 4.63 18.21 -10.82
N ASN A 123 3.76 17.51 -11.55
CA ASN A 123 2.32 17.78 -11.58
C ASN A 123 1.65 17.00 -10.44
N SER A 124 1.34 17.72 -9.36
CA SER A 124 0.70 17.16 -8.17
C SER A 124 -0.62 16.44 -8.47
N THR A 125 -1.40 16.84 -9.49
CA THR A 125 -2.62 16.12 -9.88
C THR A 125 -2.30 14.75 -10.47
N LYS A 126 -1.40 14.68 -11.47
CA LYS A 126 -0.97 13.39 -12.06
C LYS A 126 -0.33 12.48 -11.00
N ALA A 127 0.51 13.05 -10.14
CA ALA A 127 1.24 12.31 -9.11
C ALA A 127 0.33 11.80 -7.99
N ILE A 128 -0.53 12.64 -7.40
CA ILE A 128 -1.50 12.19 -6.37
C ILE A 128 -2.39 11.09 -6.93
N LEU A 129 -2.90 11.28 -8.16
CA LEU A 129 -3.75 10.29 -8.79
C LEU A 129 -3.07 8.92 -8.90
N TYR A 130 -1.84 8.88 -9.43
CA TYR A 130 -1.04 7.65 -9.52
C TYR A 130 -0.84 6.98 -8.14
N ILE A 131 -0.55 7.78 -7.11
CA ILE A 131 -0.39 7.28 -5.74
C ILE A 131 -1.72 6.71 -5.22
N LEU A 132 -2.86 7.37 -5.45
CA LEU A 132 -4.17 6.90 -5.01
C LEU A 132 -4.60 5.59 -5.70
N THR A 133 -4.34 5.43 -7.00
CA THR A 133 -4.62 4.17 -7.72
C THR A 133 -3.67 3.05 -7.30
N PHE A 134 -2.39 3.33 -7.13
CA PHE A 134 -1.39 2.40 -6.60
C PHE A 134 -1.84 1.85 -5.23
N TRP A 135 -2.15 2.73 -4.29
CA TRP A 135 -2.51 2.34 -2.92
C TRP A 135 -3.92 1.74 -2.81
N ASN A 136 -4.84 2.05 -3.73
CA ASN A 136 -6.10 1.31 -3.85
C ASN A 136 -5.85 -0.16 -4.23
N SER A 137 -4.92 -0.46 -5.13
CA SER A 137 -4.53 -1.85 -5.44
C SER A 137 -3.80 -2.55 -4.30
N VAL A 138 -3.00 -1.83 -3.50
CA VAL A 138 -2.42 -2.39 -2.26
C VAL A 138 -3.54 -2.77 -1.28
N ASP A 139 -4.47 -1.86 -0.99
CA ASP A 139 -5.59 -2.11 -0.09
C ASP A 139 -6.51 -3.23 -0.59
N LEU A 140 -6.71 -3.38 -1.90
CA LEU A 140 -7.46 -4.51 -2.48
C LEU A 140 -6.88 -5.88 -2.07
N LYS A 141 -5.55 -6.05 -1.98
CA LYS A 141 -4.96 -7.31 -1.51
C LYS A 141 -5.25 -7.56 -0.01
N PHE A 142 -5.21 -6.51 0.82
CA PHE A 142 -5.49 -6.61 2.26
C PHE A 142 -6.98 -6.76 2.60
N ARG A 143 -7.90 -6.22 1.78
CA ARG A 143 -9.36 -6.37 1.99
C ARG A 143 -9.88 -7.81 1.88
N ARG A 144 -9.09 -8.73 1.32
CA ARG A 144 -9.40 -10.17 1.27
C ARG A 144 -9.16 -10.88 2.61
N LEU A 145 -8.57 -10.18 3.60
CA LEU A 145 -8.39 -10.68 4.95
C LEU A 145 -9.68 -10.56 5.77
N GLU A 146 -10.01 -11.64 6.48
CA GLU A 146 -11.11 -11.68 7.45
C GLU A 146 -10.57 -12.03 8.84
N ASN A 147 -11.22 -11.49 9.88
CA ASN A 147 -10.92 -11.78 11.28
C ASN A 147 -9.46 -11.51 11.72
N PRO A 148 -9.02 -10.24 11.76
CA PRO A 148 -9.80 -9.04 11.46
C PRO A 148 -9.71 -8.63 9.99
N SER A 149 -10.70 -7.85 9.55
CA SER A 149 -10.62 -7.15 8.26
C SER A 149 -9.65 -5.97 8.33
N PHE A 150 -8.86 -5.79 7.28
CA PHE A 150 -7.95 -4.67 7.14
C PHE A 150 -8.60 -3.56 6.30
N SER A 151 -8.31 -2.31 6.62
CA SER A 151 -8.76 -1.13 5.88
C SER A 151 -7.66 -0.10 5.94
N LEU A 152 -6.81 -0.06 4.91
CA LEU A 152 -5.69 0.87 4.85
C LEU A 152 -6.20 2.29 4.62
N ASN A 153 -5.64 3.27 5.33
CA ASN A 153 -6.07 4.67 5.27
C ASN A 153 -4.87 5.57 4.99
N ILE A 154 -4.98 6.46 4.01
CA ILE A 154 -3.94 7.44 3.71
C ILE A 154 -4.21 8.69 4.54
N VAL A 155 -3.32 8.99 5.50
CA VAL A 155 -3.42 10.22 6.32
C VAL A 155 -2.80 11.44 5.64
N GLY A 156 -1.82 11.21 4.77
CA GLY A 156 -1.22 12.25 3.93
C GLY A 156 -0.28 11.68 2.88
N ILE A 157 -0.04 12.49 1.85
CA ILE A 157 0.98 12.26 0.82
C ILE A 157 1.96 13.43 0.88
N ILE A 158 3.27 13.13 0.87
CA ILE A 158 4.34 14.11 0.85
C ILE A 158 5.14 13.94 -0.44
N PHE A 159 5.29 15.01 -1.22
CA PHE A 159 6.19 15.02 -2.39
C PHE A 159 7.48 15.75 -2.05
N ALA A 160 8.62 15.08 -2.26
CA ALA A 160 9.93 15.72 -2.31
C ALA A 160 10.05 16.53 -3.61
N SER A 161 10.12 17.86 -3.48
CA SER A 161 10.22 18.79 -4.60
C SER A 161 11.67 19.13 -4.96
N ASP A 162 12.63 18.64 -4.17
CA ASP A 162 14.07 18.79 -4.34
C ASP A 162 14.76 17.45 -4.03
N GLU A 163 15.77 17.08 -4.82
CA GLU A 163 16.53 15.82 -4.71
C GLU A 163 17.15 15.60 -3.31
N ASN A 164 17.48 16.67 -2.60
CA ASN A 164 18.09 16.65 -1.26
C ASN A 164 17.07 16.58 -0.11
N SER A 165 15.76 16.60 -0.40
CA SER A 165 14.70 16.59 0.62
C SER A 165 14.71 15.31 1.46
N LEU A 166 15.06 14.17 0.86
CA LEU A 166 15.11 12.85 1.49
C LEU A 166 16.56 12.38 1.61
N ILE A 167 17.38 13.13 2.34
CA ILE A 167 18.83 12.91 2.45
C ILE A 167 19.26 11.48 2.84
N TYR A 168 18.40 10.74 3.55
CA TYR A 168 18.62 9.32 3.87
C TYR A 168 18.55 8.38 2.65
N LEU A 169 18.05 8.84 1.50
CA LEU A 169 18.12 8.11 0.23
C LEU A 169 19.45 8.39 -0.52
N LEU A 170 19.99 9.60 -0.41
CA LEU A 170 21.22 10.03 -1.08
C LEU A 170 22.47 9.39 -0.47
N ASP A 171 22.51 9.25 0.86
CA ASP A 171 23.64 8.74 1.64
C ASP A 171 23.75 7.19 1.63
N ASN A 172 23.29 6.55 0.55
CA ASN A 172 23.34 5.08 0.36
C ASN A 172 24.26 4.62 -0.78
N ASN A 173 24.98 5.55 -1.44
CA ASN A 173 25.78 5.21 -2.63
C ASN A 173 26.89 4.18 -2.37
N ASP A 174 27.29 3.94 -1.11
CA ASP A 174 28.32 2.96 -0.72
C ASP A 174 27.83 1.82 0.20
N SER A 175 26.62 1.90 0.78
CA SER A 175 26.16 0.90 1.75
C SER A 175 25.25 -0.17 1.13
N ASN A 176 25.78 -1.38 0.93
CA ASN A 176 24.97 -2.60 0.70
C ASN A 176 24.20 -3.06 1.96
N ASN A 177 23.94 -2.15 2.90
CA ASN A 177 23.41 -2.43 4.22
C ASN A 177 21.94 -1.98 4.34
N GLU A 178 21.05 -2.96 4.26
CA GLU A 178 19.60 -2.76 4.35
C GLU A 178 19.18 -2.15 5.70
N ASP A 179 19.81 -2.54 6.80
CA ASP A 179 19.48 -2.07 8.15
C ASP A 179 19.92 -0.62 8.39
N GLU A 180 21.06 -0.20 7.81
CA GLU A 180 21.58 1.17 7.93
C GLU A 180 20.66 2.18 7.23
N LEU A 181 20.15 1.86 6.03
CA LEU A 181 19.18 2.70 5.33
C LEU A 181 17.87 2.82 6.13
N LEU A 182 17.36 1.71 6.67
CA LEU A 182 16.19 1.73 7.54
C LEU A 182 16.43 2.58 8.80
N GLU A 183 17.62 2.52 9.40
CA GLU A 183 18.01 3.35 10.55
C GLU A 183 18.10 4.84 10.19
N LYS A 184 18.77 5.21 9.08
CA LYS A 184 18.84 6.59 8.58
C LYS A 184 17.44 7.18 8.31
N CYS A 185 16.56 6.40 7.71
CA CYS A 185 15.15 6.77 7.49
C CYS A 185 14.38 6.94 8.82
N GLY A 186 14.57 6.02 9.77
CA GLY A 186 13.97 6.13 11.11
C GLY A 186 14.43 7.38 11.88
N ILE A 187 15.73 7.67 11.87
CA ILE A 187 16.34 8.87 12.48
C ILE A 187 15.78 10.14 11.82
N PHE A 188 15.63 10.17 10.49
CA PHE A 188 15.03 11.29 9.77
C PHE A 188 13.59 11.54 10.25
N TRP A 189 12.71 10.54 10.23
CA TRP A 189 11.32 10.71 10.64
C TRP A 189 11.16 11.02 12.13
N PHE A 190 12.04 10.48 12.99
CA PHE A 190 12.08 10.87 14.40
C PHE A 190 12.47 12.34 14.59
N LYS A 191 13.49 12.84 13.86
CA LYS A 191 13.95 14.23 13.92
C LYS A 191 12.86 15.24 13.54
N TYR A 192 11.96 14.87 12.62
CA TYR A 192 10.87 15.72 12.13
C TYR A 192 9.52 15.49 12.83
N ASN A 193 9.50 14.78 13.97
CA ASN A 193 8.30 14.57 14.79
C ASN A 193 7.59 15.86 15.22
N HIS A 194 8.31 16.97 15.37
CA HIS A 194 7.77 18.29 15.72
C HIS A 194 6.98 18.95 14.57
N ILE A 195 7.13 18.46 13.34
CA ILE A 195 6.41 18.93 12.14
C ILE A 195 5.25 17.99 11.82
N ILE A 196 5.52 16.67 11.84
CA ILE A 196 4.55 15.62 11.59
C ILE A 196 4.59 14.68 12.81
N PRO A 197 3.68 14.86 13.79
CA PRO A 197 3.67 14.10 15.04
C PRO A 197 3.70 12.60 14.80
N VAL A 198 4.51 11.88 15.59
CA VAL A 198 4.63 10.43 15.43
C VAL A 198 3.30 9.73 15.65
N ASP A 199 2.42 10.25 16.49
CA ASP A 199 1.09 9.68 16.75
C ASP A 199 0.02 10.11 15.72
N SER A 200 0.43 10.69 14.58
CA SER A 200 -0.49 11.06 13.48
C SER A 200 -0.48 10.07 12.29
N TYR A 201 0.26 8.97 12.44
CA TYR A 201 0.36 7.86 11.47
C TYR A 201 0.85 6.59 12.18
N ASP A 202 0.43 5.43 11.71
CA ASP A 202 0.85 4.12 12.21
C ASP A 202 2.10 3.60 11.52
N ILE A 203 2.29 4.02 10.26
CA ILE A 203 3.35 3.59 9.33
C ILE A 203 3.73 4.75 8.41
N VAL A 204 5.02 4.92 8.11
CA VAL A 204 5.50 5.74 6.97
C VAL A 204 6.03 4.82 5.87
N ILE A 205 5.62 5.04 4.63
CA ILE A 205 6.17 4.34 3.45
C ILE A 205 6.80 5.36 2.51
N THR A 206 8.09 5.21 2.24
CA THR A 206 8.82 5.98 1.24
C THR A 206 8.83 5.24 -0.08
N MET A 207 8.35 5.88 -1.14
CA MET A 207 8.39 5.41 -2.51
C MET A 207 9.56 6.10 -3.23
N THR A 208 10.40 5.33 -3.92
CA THR A 208 11.52 5.85 -4.70
C THR A 208 11.69 5.08 -6.01
N SER A 209 12.19 5.71 -7.08
CA SER A 209 12.61 4.95 -8.27
C SER A 209 14.08 4.52 -8.22
N SER A 210 14.84 5.03 -7.24
CA SER A 210 16.25 4.71 -7.03
C SER A 210 16.43 3.26 -6.59
N SER A 211 17.56 2.66 -6.96
CA SER A 211 17.92 1.30 -6.54
C SER A 211 18.19 1.25 -5.03
N LEU A 212 17.63 0.26 -4.35
CA LEU A 212 17.91 0.01 -2.93
C LEU A 212 19.11 -0.94 -2.76
N PRO A 213 19.74 -0.99 -1.56
CA PRO A 213 20.80 -1.94 -1.22
C PRO A 213 20.48 -3.38 -1.63
N ASN A 214 21.51 -4.13 -2.05
CA ASN A 214 21.42 -5.51 -2.54
C ASN A 214 20.40 -5.73 -3.69
N ARG A 215 19.99 -4.65 -4.40
CA ARG A 215 18.92 -4.67 -5.42
C ARG A 215 17.58 -5.19 -4.88
N LYS A 216 17.31 -4.97 -3.58
CA LYS A 216 15.97 -5.18 -3.02
C LYS A 216 14.99 -4.21 -3.69
N LEU A 217 13.75 -4.67 -3.87
CA LEU A 217 12.67 -3.78 -4.27
C LEU A 217 12.03 -3.11 -3.04
N GLY A 218 12.00 -3.76 -1.88
CA GLY A 218 11.40 -3.19 -0.66
C GLY A 218 12.15 -3.57 0.61
N LEU A 219 12.14 -2.64 1.58
CA LEU A 219 12.80 -2.74 2.87
C LEU A 219 11.83 -2.37 3.99
N SER A 220 11.81 -3.16 5.07
CA SER A 220 11.07 -2.84 6.30
C SER A 220 11.49 -3.71 7.48
N TYR A 221 11.33 -3.15 8.68
CA TYR A 221 11.38 -3.91 9.92
C TYR A 221 10.22 -4.90 10.04
N HIS A 222 10.52 -6.09 10.54
CA HIS A 222 9.50 -7.06 10.92
C HIS A 222 8.76 -6.58 12.17
N SER A 223 7.42 -6.64 12.16
CA SER A 223 6.54 -6.15 13.24
C SER A 223 6.78 -4.66 13.58
N GLY A 224 7.19 -3.85 12.61
CA GLY A 224 7.56 -2.45 12.82
C GLY A 224 6.38 -1.50 13.03
N ALA A 225 5.15 -1.84 12.62
CA ALA A 225 3.98 -0.97 12.78
C ALA A 225 3.71 -0.61 14.27
N CYS A 226 3.27 0.62 14.54
CA CYS A 226 3.23 1.25 15.86
C CYS A 226 4.60 1.46 16.58
N HIS A 227 5.71 0.87 16.14
CA HIS A 227 6.93 0.83 16.94
C HIS A 227 7.77 2.12 16.85
N TYR A 228 7.80 2.88 17.95
CA TYR A 228 8.75 3.98 18.19
C TYR A 228 9.16 4.04 19.67
N ASP A 229 10.32 4.62 19.98
CA ASP A 229 10.84 4.81 21.34
C ASP A 229 11.47 6.21 21.45
N ASN A 230 10.84 7.09 22.26
CA ASN A 230 11.27 8.47 22.46
C ASN A 230 12.60 8.58 23.22
N GLY A 231 12.89 7.66 24.13
CA GLY A 231 14.12 7.67 24.93
C GLY A 231 15.33 7.24 24.11
N LYS A 232 15.16 6.19 23.28
CA LYS A 232 16.21 5.69 22.38
C LYS A 232 16.27 6.40 21.03
N LYS A 233 15.29 7.27 20.72
CA LYS A 233 15.10 7.93 19.41
C LYS A 233 14.95 6.97 18.24
N ILE A 234 14.31 5.82 18.49
CA ILE A 234 14.12 4.75 17.51
C ILE A 234 12.75 4.90 16.84
N MET A 235 12.71 4.71 15.53
CA MET A 235 11.49 4.68 14.72
C MET A 235 11.56 3.45 13.80
N LYS A 236 10.72 2.43 14.03
CA LYS A 236 10.69 1.20 13.20
C LYS A 236 9.41 1.03 12.40
N LYS A 237 8.43 1.92 12.56
CA LYS A 237 7.22 1.99 11.73
C LYS A 237 7.47 2.61 10.35
N ILE A 238 8.53 2.18 9.69
CA ILE A 238 8.99 2.73 8.41
C ILE A 238 9.23 1.60 7.40
N GLY A 239 8.92 1.88 6.15
CA GLY A 239 9.28 1.05 5.00
C GLY A 239 9.72 1.91 3.82
N ILE A 240 10.53 1.33 2.94
CA ILE A 240 11.00 1.95 1.70
C ILE A 240 10.72 0.98 0.56
N ILE A 241 10.11 1.45 -0.52
CA ILE A 241 9.75 0.65 -1.69
C ILE A 241 10.23 1.30 -2.97
N GLN A 242 10.68 0.47 -3.90
CA GLN A 242 11.05 0.85 -5.24
C GLN A 242 9.82 0.76 -6.16
N ASP A 243 9.60 1.81 -6.95
CA ASP A 243 8.56 1.89 -7.96
C ASP A 243 9.03 2.76 -9.14
N GLN A 244 8.84 2.31 -10.38
CA GLN A 244 9.26 3.05 -11.57
C GLN A 244 8.18 3.99 -12.12
N GLY A 245 7.06 4.21 -11.43
CA GLY A 245 5.95 5.04 -11.90
C GLY A 245 5.01 4.31 -12.87
N GLY A 246 5.18 2.99 -13.02
CA GLY A 246 4.41 2.09 -13.90
C GLY A 246 3.68 0.97 -13.14
N TYR A 247 3.43 1.17 -11.84
CA TYR A 247 2.79 0.23 -10.90
C TYR A 247 3.58 -1.03 -10.54
N ASP A 248 4.85 -1.09 -10.92
CA ASP A 248 5.74 -2.22 -10.62
C ASP A 248 6.05 -2.37 -9.12
N GLY A 249 5.90 -1.30 -8.32
CA GLY A 249 6.06 -1.35 -6.87
C GLY A 249 4.87 -1.89 -6.08
N ILE A 250 3.71 -2.18 -6.69
CA ILE A 250 2.49 -2.57 -5.94
C ILE A 250 2.73 -3.83 -5.10
N GLN A 251 3.29 -4.88 -5.71
CA GLN A 251 3.54 -6.15 -5.03
C GLN A 251 4.51 -5.95 -3.85
N THR A 252 5.59 -5.21 -4.10
CA THR A 252 6.58 -4.78 -3.11
C THR A 252 5.96 -4.03 -1.94
N ALA A 253 4.99 -3.14 -2.18
CA ALA A 253 4.28 -2.40 -1.12
C ALA A 253 3.46 -3.33 -0.22
N VAL A 254 2.78 -4.32 -0.82
CA VAL A 254 1.98 -5.31 -0.09
C VAL A 254 2.89 -6.19 0.79
N GLU A 255 4.02 -6.67 0.26
CA GLU A 255 5.03 -7.43 0.99
C GLU A 255 5.66 -6.61 2.14
N THR A 256 5.97 -5.34 1.88
CA THR A 256 6.57 -4.41 2.85
C THR A 256 5.61 -4.14 4.01
N LEU A 257 4.32 -3.90 3.74
CA LEU A 257 3.29 -3.79 4.78
C LEU A 257 3.09 -5.09 5.54
N ALA A 258 3.06 -6.24 4.85
CA ALA A 258 2.87 -7.54 5.50
C ALA A 258 4.01 -7.84 6.49
N ARG A 259 5.25 -7.46 6.18
CA ARG A 259 6.38 -7.51 7.13
C ARG A 259 6.19 -6.58 8.32
N LEU A 260 5.71 -5.35 8.10
CA LEU A 260 5.40 -4.40 9.19
C LEU A 260 4.28 -4.88 10.10
N PHE A 261 3.34 -5.68 9.58
CA PHE A 261 2.32 -6.42 10.33
C PHE A 261 2.79 -7.81 10.84
N GLY A 262 4.11 -8.07 10.82
CA GLY A 262 4.72 -9.24 11.44
C GLY A 262 4.72 -10.53 10.62
N SER A 263 4.38 -10.50 9.31
CA SER A 263 4.61 -11.66 8.44
C SER A 263 6.09 -11.85 8.15
N ASN A 264 6.54 -13.08 8.32
CA ASN A 264 7.79 -13.56 7.72
C ASN A 264 7.56 -13.88 6.24
N TYR A 265 8.65 -14.07 5.49
CA TYR A 265 8.59 -14.70 4.17
C TYR A 265 8.18 -16.18 4.30
N ASP A 266 7.51 -16.71 3.27
CA ASP A 266 7.28 -18.14 3.13
C ASP A 266 8.61 -18.82 2.79
N ASP A 267 9.00 -19.82 3.58
CA ASP A 267 10.32 -20.48 3.49
C ASP A 267 10.18 -21.96 3.82
N GLU A 268 10.44 -22.82 2.83
CA GLU A 268 10.33 -24.28 2.95
C GLU A 268 11.35 -24.89 3.93
N ARG A 269 12.39 -24.14 4.30
CA ARG A 269 13.39 -24.56 5.29
C ARG A 269 12.83 -24.58 6.71
N ILE A 270 11.77 -23.81 6.99
CA ILE A 270 11.10 -23.76 8.30
C ILE A 270 9.93 -24.75 8.30
N LYS A 271 10.27 -26.04 8.47
CA LYS A 271 9.33 -27.17 8.33
C LYS A 271 8.08 -27.06 9.20
N GLU A 272 8.20 -26.44 10.38
CA GLU A 272 7.11 -26.26 11.34
C GLU A 272 6.02 -25.28 10.85
N ARG A 273 6.36 -24.38 9.92
CA ARG A 273 5.42 -23.40 9.36
C ARG A 273 4.53 -24.01 8.27
N ASN A 274 5.10 -24.91 7.45
CA ASN A 274 4.42 -25.57 6.33
C ASN A 274 3.80 -24.58 5.32
N CYS A 275 4.59 -23.58 4.90
CA CYS A 275 4.30 -22.72 3.75
C CYS A 275 5.57 -22.64 2.89
N PRO A 276 5.72 -23.51 1.87
CA PRO A 276 6.88 -23.50 0.99
C PRO A 276 6.81 -22.30 0.05
N PHE A 277 7.95 -21.68 -0.25
CA PHE A 277 8.02 -20.53 -1.16
C PHE A 277 7.54 -20.86 -2.60
N ASN A 278 7.50 -22.15 -2.96
CA ASN A 278 7.02 -22.60 -4.26
C ASN A 278 5.50 -22.45 -4.46
N ASP A 279 4.72 -22.26 -3.38
CA ASP A 279 3.28 -21.99 -3.47
C ASP A 279 2.99 -20.61 -4.10
N GLY A 280 3.96 -19.67 -4.06
CA GLY A 280 3.92 -18.41 -4.79
C GLY A 280 2.94 -17.37 -4.27
N PHE A 281 2.51 -17.48 -3.01
CA PHE A 281 1.74 -16.45 -2.30
C PHE A 281 2.51 -15.14 -2.17
N ILE A 282 1.84 -14.06 -1.73
CA ILE A 282 2.44 -12.72 -1.60
C ILE A 282 3.80 -12.73 -0.89
N MET A 283 3.96 -13.51 0.19
CA MET A 283 5.19 -13.53 1.00
C MET A 283 6.23 -14.57 0.52
N SER A 284 6.03 -15.17 -0.65
CA SER A 284 6.93 -16.16 -1.23
C SER A 284 7.96 -15.53 -2.16
N ASN A 285 9.22 -15.99 -2.09
CA ASN A 285 10.28 -15.57 -3.05
C ASN A 285 9.98 -15.96 -4.52
N ARG A 286 8.96 -16.79 -4.77
CA ARG A 286 8.42 -17.07 -6.11
C ARG A 286 7.28 -16.11 -6.42
N HIS A 287 7.63 -14.87 -6.77
CA HIS A 287 6.67 -13.88 -7.24
C HIS A 287 6.07 -14.27 -8.61
N LEU A 288 5.09 -13.49 -9.07
CA LEU A 288 4.50 -13.59 -10.42
C LEU A 288 3.77 -14.91 -10.68
N THR A 289 3.02 -15.38 -9.68
CA THR A 289 2.07 -16.50 -9.83
C THR A 289 0.64 -16.04 -9.66
N ILE A 290 -0.31 -16.92 -10.00
CA ILE A 290 -1.75 -16.71 -9.74
C ILE A 290 -2.07 -16.59 -8.24
N ASN A 291 -1.24 -17.15 -7.36
CA ASN A 291 -1.35 -17.06 -5.91
C ASN A 291 -0.70 -15.79 -5.34
N SER A 292 0.10 -15.05 -6.11
CA SER A 292 0.72 -13.79 -5.65
C SER A 292 -0.30 -12.64 -5.47
N SER A 293 -1.60 -12.93 -5.59
CA SER A 293 -2.71 -12.05 -5.22
C SER A 293 -3.27 -12.33 -3.81
N ASP A 294 -2.72 -13.33 -3.11
CA ASP A 294 -3.23 -13.90 -1.85
C ASP A 294 -2.14 -14.10 -0.80
N PHE A 295 -2.53 -14.04 0.47
CA PHE A 295 -1.65 -14.32 1.61
C PHE A 295 -1.65 -15.81 1.96
N SER A 296 -0.47 -16.36 2.30
CA SER A 296 -0.35 -17.75 2.73
C SER A 296 -1.02 -17.95 4.10
N LYS A 297 -1.35 -19.21 4.44
CA LYS A 297 -1.84 -19.56 5.79
C LYS A 297 -0.82 -19.22 6.89
N CYS A 298 0.46 -19.04 6.56
CA CYS A 298 1.48 -18.60 7.50
C CYS A 298 1.45 -17.09 7.73
N SER A 299 1.27 -16.28 6.68
CA SER A 299 1.02 -14.84 6.83
C SER A 299 -0.21 -14.55 7.69
N LEU A 300 -1.31 -15.28 7.49
CA LEU A 300 -2.52 -15.15 8.34
C LEU A 300 -2.25 -15.44 9.82
N LYS A 301 -1.48 -16.49 10.13
CA LYS A 301 -1.05 -16.82 11.51
C LYS A 301 -0.12 -15.77 12.10
N ASP A 302 0.81 -15.26 11.30
CA ASP A 302 1.76 -14.22 11.71
C ASP A 302 1.04 -12.89 11.99
N PHE A 303 0.09 -12.47 11.14
CA PHE A 303 -0.76 -11.29 11.39
C PHE A 303 -1.55 -11.45 12.69
N GLN A 304 -2.15 -12.62 12.92
CA GLN A 304 -2.81 -12.93 14.20
C GLN A 304 -1.83 -12.85 15.38
N LYS A 305 -0.61 -13.37 15.26
CA LYS A 305 0.41 -13.29 16.32
C LYS A 305 0.82 -11.85 16.62
N PHE A 306 1.02 -11.03 15.59
CA PHE A 306 1.33 -9.60 15.72
C PHE A 306 0.16 -8.83 16.37
N LEU A 307 -1.07 -9.08 15.95
CA LEU A 307 -2.26 -8.45 16.56
C LEU A 307 -2.47 -8.87 18.03
N ASN A 308 -2.06 -10.09 18.40
CA ASN A 308 -2.04 -10.53 19.80
C ASN A 308 -0.97 -9.82 20.65
N SER A 309 0.03 -9.14 20.07
CA SER A 309 0.93 -8.25 20.82
C SER A 309 0.36 -6.84 21.01
N ASN A 310 -0.94 -6.63 20.76
CA ASN A 310 -1.69 -5.39 20.99
C ASN A 310 -1.05 -4.12 20.36
N PRO A 311 -0.83 -4.09 19.03
CA PRO A 311 -0.45 -2.88 18.28
C PRO A 311 -1.62 -1.88 18.23
N SER A 312 -1.86 -1.20 19.36
CA SER A 312 -3.09 -0.44 19.61
C SER A 312 -3.31 0.78 18.72
N CYS A 313 -2.26 1.29 18.07
CA CYS A 313 -2.38 2.37 17.08
C CYS A 313 -3.23 1.96 15.87
N LEU A 314 -3.23 0.67 15.50
CA LEU A 314 -4.02 0.17 14.36
C LEU A 314 -5.53 0.08 14.65
N TYR A 315 -5.99 0.45 15.85
CA TYR A 315 -7.37 0.22 16.30
C TYR A 315 -8.22 1.49 16.40
N ASN A 316 -7.63 2.69 16.30
CA ASN A 316 -8.42 3.90 16.15
C ASN A 316 -9.03 3.96 14.74
N GLU A 317 -10.35 4.12 14.68
CA GLU A 317 -11.01 4.42 13.41
C GLU A 317 -10.58 5.83 12.95
N PRO A 318 -10.11 6.00 11.70
CA PRO A 318 -9.60 7.28 11.20
C PRO A 318 -10.72 8.31 11.19
N ILE A 319 -10.36 9.58 11.36
CA ILE A 319 -11.32 10.68 11.22
C ILE A 319 -11.79 10.70 9.76
N ILE A 320 -13.06 10.32 9.54
CA ILE A 320 -13.60 10.00 8.21
C ILE A 320 -13.55 11.23 7.29
N GLY A 321 -12.57 11.24 6.39
CA GLY A 321 -12.58 12.06 5.18
C GLY A 321 -13.58 11.52 4.14
N ASN A 322 -13.79 12.27 3.06
CA ASN A 322 -14.62 11.78 1.95
C ASN A 322 -13.98 10.53 1.32
N LYS A 323 -14.80 9.53 0.97
CA LYS A 323 -14.32 8.33 0.29
C LYS A 323 -13.74 8.70 -1.08
N ILE A 324 -12.52 8.23 -1.33
CA ILE A 324 -11.86 8.39 -2.63
C ILE A 324 -12.43 7.33 -3.60
N PRO A 325 -12.88 7.71 -4.81
CA PRO A 325 -13.33 6.76 -5.81
C PRO A 325 -12.20 5.80 -6.22
N ARG A 326 -12.56 4.54 -6.41
CA ARG A 326 -11.61 3.40 -6.41
C ARG A 326 -11.31 2.96 -7.83
N TYR A 327 -10.37 3.65 -8.46
CA TYR A 327 -9.93 3.29 -9.80
C TYR A 327 -8.88 2.17 -9.76
N LEU A 328 -8.99 1.25 -10.71
CA LEU A 328 -8.01 0.22 -10.94
C LEU A 328 -6.84 0.82 -11.74
N PRO A 329 -5.58 0.67 -11.32
CA PRO A 329 -4.43 1.35 -11.91
C PRO A 329 -4.26 1.12 -13.42
N GLY A 330 -4.60 -0.07 -13.91
CA GLY A 330 -4.58 -0.41 -15.35
C GLY A 330 -5.65 0.26 -16.20
N LYS A 331 -6.65 0.93 -15.60
CA LYS A 331 -7.58 1.84 -16.29
C LYS A 331 -7.00 3.24 -16.49
N LEU A 332 -5.97 3.62 -15.73
CA LEU A 332 -5.26 4.90 -15.87
C LEU A 332 -3.98 4.76 -16.71
N GLN A 333 -3.30 3.62 -16.63
CA GLN A 333 -2.17 3.31 -17.51
C GLN A 333 -2.39 1.93 -18.14
N ASN A 334 -2.63 1.90 -19.45
CA ASN A 334 -2.53 0.67 -20.22
C ASN A 334 -1.11 0.08 -20.17
N HIS A 335 -0.94 -1.14 -20.70
CA HIS A 335 0.33 -1.87 -20.66
C HIS A 335 1.51 -1.17 -21.35
N ASP A 336 1.25 -0.38 -22.39
CA ASP A 336 2.27 0.42 -23.06
C ASP A 336 2.74 1.57 -22.17
N ASN A 337 1.81 2.24 -21.49
CA ASN A 337 2.14 3.31 -20.53
C ASN A 337 2.88 2.77 -19.29
N GLN A 338 2.53 1.57 -18.81
CA GLN A 338 3.28 0.87 -17.75
C GLN A 338 4.72 0.59 -18.20
N CYS A 339 4.92 -0.05 -19.35
CA CYS A 339 6.26 -0.30 -19.92
C CYS A 339 7.05 1.00 -20.20
N LYS A 340 6.38 2.09 -20.58
CA LYS A 340 7.01 3.39 -20.85
C LYS A 340 7.57 4.02 -19.58
N LYS A 341 6.98 3.74 -18.42
CA LYS A 341 7.47 4.19 -17.11
C LYS A 341 8.58 3.28 -16.55
N ILE A 342 8.48 1.97 -16.78
CA ILE A 342 9.42 0.96 -16.25
C ILE A 342 10.72 0.87 -17.08
N GLU A 343 10.62 0.67 -18.39
CA GLU A 343 11.75 0.40 -19.30
C GLU A 343 12.00 1.55 -20.31
N GLY A 344 11.06 2.50 -20.43
CA GLY A 344 11.11 3.56 -21.42
C GLY A 344 10.65 3.13 -22.82
N THR A 345 9.93 2.01 -22.92
CA THR A 345 9.51 1.36 -24.17
C THR A 345 8.03 0.98 -24.12
N LYS A 346 7.50 0.28 -25.13
CA LYS A 346 6.12 -0.23 -25.14
C LYS A 346 6.07 -1.70 -24.71
N SER A 347 4.87 -2.24 -24.49
CA SER A 347 4.71 -3.65 -24.16
C SER A 347 5.06 -4.54 -25.35
N CYS A 348 5.35 -5.80 -25.02
CA CYS A 348 5.33 -6.87 -25.99
C CYS A 348 3.89 -7.24 -26.38
N PRO A 349 3.69 -7.96 -27.50
CA PRO A 349 2.40 -8.51 -27.87
C PRO A 349 1.79 -9.28 -26.71
N VAL A 350 0.57 -8.89 -26.33
CA VAL A 350 -0.15 -9.47 -25.19
C VAL A 350 -0.60 -10.89 -25.55
N PRO A 351 -0.16 -11.93 -24.82
CA PRO A 351 -0.66 -13.28 -25.04
C PRO A 351 -2.07 -13.40 -24.44
N SER A 352 -2.99 -14.07 -25.16
CA SER A 352 -4.33 -14.43 -24.68
C SER A 352 -4.25 -15.52 -23.60
N ASN A 353 -3.80 -15.15 -22.40
CA ASN A 353 -3.82 -15.96 -21.19
C ASN A 353 -3.51 -15.13 -19.93
N HIS A 354 -3.72 -15.74 -18.76
CA HIS A 354 -3.46 -15.11 -17.47
C HIS A 354 -1.98 -14.79 -17.18
N ILE A 355 -1.00 -15.28 -17.97
CA ILE A 355 0.43 -15.07 -17.70
C ILE A 355 0.78 -13.58 -17.84
N PHE A 356 0.12 -12.86 -18.73
CA PHE A 356 0.27 -11.41 -18.88
C PHE A 356 -0.07 -10.63 -17.59
N CYS A 357 -1.16 -11.01 -16.92
CA CYS A 357 -1.56 -10.44 -15.64
C CYS A 357 -0.66 -10.86 -14.47
N GLN A 358 0.18 -11.88 -14.67
CA GLN A 358 1.17 -12.34 -13.69
C GLN A 358 2.54 -11.72 -13.93
N GLN A 359 2.95 -11.51 -15.18
CA GLN A 359 4.24 -10.95 -15.57
C GLN A 359 4.12 -10.09 -16.84
N LEU A 360 4.30 -8.78 -16.69
CA LEU A 360 4.38 -7.84 -17.80
C LEU A 360 5.69 -8.09 -18.58
N LYS A 361 5.63 -7.92 -19.90
CA LYS A 361 6.80 -7.99 -20.79
C LYS A 361 6.89 -6.71 -21.61
N CYS A 362 8.05 -6.07 -21.57
CA CYS A 362 8.34 -4.83 -22.28
C CYS A 362 9.40 -5.07 -23.36
N ILE A 363 9.38 -4.27 -24.42
CA ILE A 363 10.41 -4.33 -25.46
C ILE A 363 11.71 -3.77 -24.89
N GLU A 364 12.86 -4.42 -25.13
CA GLU A 364 14.15 -3.90 -24.69
C GLU A 364 14.52 -2.59 -25.39
N LYS A 365 15.08 -1.63 -24.65
CA LYS A 365 15.53 -0.36 -25.20
C LYS A 365 16.61 -0.56 -26.27
N GLY A 366 16.34 -0.07 -27.49
CA GLY A 366 17.22 -0.26 -28.66
C GLY A 366 16.90 -1.49 -29.51
N SER A 367 16.04 -2.40 -29.02
CA SER A 367 15.55 -3.56 -29.77
C SER A 367 14.21 -3.26 -30.44
N LYS A 368 13.92 -3.89 -31.58
CA LYS A 368 12.59 -3.81 -32.22
C LYS A 368 11.59 -4.82 -31.63
N ASN A 369 12.05 -6.06 -31.40
CA ASN A 369 11.18 -7.20 -31.06
C ASN A 369 11.65 -8.02 -29.82
N ASN A 370 12.77 -7.69 -29.18
CA ASN A 370 13.23 -8.44 -28.00
C ASN A 370 12.36 -8.11 -26.79
N CYS A 371 11.84 -9.15 -26.13
CA CYS A 371 10.92 -9.03 -25.01
C CYS A 371 11.59 -9.39 -23.69
N LYS A 372 11.73 -8.39 -22.81
CA LYS A 372 12.24 -8.53 -21.45
C LYS A 372 11.08 -8.71 -20.47
N ALA A 373 11.20 -9.70 -19.60
CA ALA A 373 10.26 -9.91 -18.51
C ALA A 373 10.50 -8.89 -17.39
N MET A 374 9.43 -8.25 -16.91
CA MET A 374 9.48 -7.33 -15.77
C MET A 374 9.35 -8.09 -14.44
N THR A 375 9.69 -7.41 -13.34
CA THR A 375 9.56 -7.91 -11.97
C THR A 375 8.14 -7.81 -11.41
N ALA A 376 7.18 -7.34 -12.21
CA ALA A 376 5.78 -7.17 -11.86
C ALA A 376 4.84 -7.67 -12.98
N GLY A 377 3.59 -7.99 -12.61
CA GLY A 377 2.50 -8.27 -13.54
C GLY A 377 1.90 -6.99 -14.13
N ALA A 378 1.07 -7.12 -15.16
CA ALA A 378 0.25 -6.00 -15.61
C ALA A 378 -0.72 -5.57 -14.50
N ALA A 379 -0.85 -4.27 -14.26
CA ALA A 379 -1.63 -3.74 -13.14
C ALA A 379 -3.11 -4.17 -13.18
N ASP A 380 -3.75 -4.34 -12.01
CA ASP A 380 -5.20 -4.63 -11.96
C ASP A 380 -5.96 -3.52 -12.75
N GLY A 381 -6.91 -3.90 -13.60
CA GLY A 381 -7.64 -3.04 -14.54
C GLY A 381 -7.11 -3.02 -15.98
N THR A 382 -5.90 -3.53 -16.24
CA THR A 382 -5.26 -3.50 -17.58
C THR A 382 -5.97 -4.48 -18.52
N LEU A 383 -6.27 -4.07 -19.76
CA LEU A 383 -6.83 -5.00 -20.76
C LEU A 383 -5.82 -6.12 -21.07
N CYS A 384 -6.31 -7.36 -21.07
CA CYS A 384 -5.53 -8.56 -21.35
C CYS A 384 -6.02 -9.30 -22.60
N GLU A 385 -7.33 -9.26 -22.86
CA GLU A 385 -7.98 -9.76 -24.07
C GLU A 385 -9.14 -8.82 -24.42
N GLU A 386 -9.80 -9.04 -25.55
CA GLU A 386 -11.03 -8.30 -25.89
C GLU A 386 -12.08 -8.51 -24.78
N ASN A 387 -12.72 -7.41 -24.37
CA ASN A 387 -13.68 -7.37 -23.26
C ASN A 387 -13.19 -8.00 -21.94
N SER A 388 -11.88 -8.09 -21.70
CA SER A 388 -11.31 -8.71 -20.50
C SER A 388 -10.16 -7.89 -19.89
N HIS A 389 -10.06 -7.87 -18.56
CA HIS A 389 -9.03 -7.14 -17.83
C HIS A 389 -8.34 -7.99 -16.75
N CYS A 390 -7.14 -7.57 -16.37
CA CYS A 390 -6.41 -8.16 -15.26
C CYS A 390 -7.08 -7.82 -13.92
N LEU A 391 -7.41 -8.81 -13.11
CA LEU A 391 -7.78 -8.63 -11.71
C LEU A 391 -7.25 -9.81 -10.88
N HIS A 392 -6.58 -9.52 -9.76
CA HIS A 392 -5.96 -10.54 -8.89
C HIS A 392 -5.05 -11.51 -9.67
N ASN A 393 -4.22 -10.97 -10.55
CA ASN A 393 -3.26 -11.70 -11.40
C ASN A 393 -3.94 -12.70 -12.39
N ARG A 394 -5.22 -12.50 -12.70
CA ARG A 394 -6.00 -13.29 -13.67
C ARG A 394 -6.58 -12.37 -14.74
N CYS A 395 -6.62 -12.84 -15.98
CA CYS A 395 -7.44 -12.20 -17.01
C CYS A 395 -8.90 -12.63 -16.78
N ILE A 396 -9.80 -11.69 -16.54
CA ILE A 396 -11.23 -11.92 -16.31
C ILE A 396 -12.07 -11.09 -17.27
N ILE A 397 -13.25 -11.60 -17.62
CA ILE A 397 -14.21 -10.90 -18.49
C ILE A 397 -14.74 -9.66 -17.74
N ASN A 398 -14.98 -8.57 -18.47
CA ASN A 398 -15.71 -7.40 -17.97
C ASN A 398 -17.19 -7.77 -17.80
N GLU A 399 -17.70 -7.71 -16.56
CA GLU A 399 -19.15 -7.76 -16.26
C GLU A 399 -19.85 -6.42 -16.57
#